data_AF-A0A9D1RI85-F1
#
_entry.id   AF-A0A9D1RI85-F1
#
_cell.length_a   1.000
_cell.length_b   1.000
_cell.length_c   1.000
_cell.angle_alpha   90.00
_cell.angle_beta   90.00
_cell.angle_gamma   90.00
#
_symmetry.space_group_name_H-M   'P 1'
#
loop_
_entity.id
_entity.type
_entity.pdbx_description
1 polymer ?
#
loop_
_entity_poly.entity_id
_entity_poly.type
_entity_poly.pdbx_seq_one_letter_code
_entity_poly.pdbx_strand_id
1 'polypeptide(L)'
;MFKKNNFVFGIVLSVVVNILTMALFDLILHLFDLSLEKNAKIFLLSFIPNIILLRYYSKQQLMHTVKAIITVLFFGFCTLLYFLYASGHFGGNV
;
A
#
# COMPACT_ATOMS: atom_id res chain seq x y z
N MET A 1 13.59 10.11 -19.80
CA MET A 1 13.24 11.49 -19.36
C MET A 1 11.93 11.43 -18.57
N PHE A 2 12.00 11.16 -17.26
CA PHE A 2 10.80 11.02 -16.41
C PHE A 2 10.27 12.41 -16.07
N LYS A 3 9.18 12.84 -16.73
CA LYS A 3 8.45 14.05 -16.33
C LYS A 3 7.86 13.80 -14.93
N LYS A 4 8.13 14.71 -13.99
CA LYS A 4 7.67 14.67 -12.59
C LYS A 4 6.13 14.55 -12.45
N ASN A 5 5.39 15.05 -13.45
CA ASN A 5 3.95 14.91 -13.59
C ASN A 5 3.62 13.84 -14.65
N ASN A 6 3.74 12.57 -14.30
CA ASN A 6 3.39 11.48 -15.20
C ASN A 6 2.62 10.41 -14.43
N PHE A 7 1.52 9.95 -15.03
CA PHE A 7 0.69 8.88 -14.48
C PHE A 7 1.51 7.60 -14.25
N VAL A 8 2.33 7.19 -15.23
CA VAL A 8 3.16 5.97 -15.11
C VAL A 8 4.18 6.11 -13.96
N PHE A 9 4.77 7.31 -13.81
CA PHE A 9 5.69 7.58 -12.70
C PHE A 9 4.99 7.45 -11.35
N GLY A 10 3.76 7.98 -11.21
CA GLY A 10 2.98 7.83 -9.99
C GLY A 10 2.63 6.38 -9.66
N ILE A 11 2.33 5.55 -10.67
CA ILE A 11 2.10 4.11 -10.47
C ILE A 11 3.36 3.43 -9.95
N VAL A 12 4.48 3.56 -10.69
CA VAL A 12 5.74 2.90 -10.34
C VAL A 12 6.19 3.32 -8.94
N LEU A 13 6.13 4.61 -8.63
CA LEU A 13 6.51 5.13 -7.32
C LEU A 13 5.64 4.54 -6.20
N SER A 14 4.31 4.52 -6.39
CA SER A 14 3.38 4.03 -5.38
C SER A 14 3.51 2.52 -5.15
N VAL A 15 3.72 1.74 -6.22
CA VAL A 15 3.95 0.29 -6.16
C VAL A 15 5.26 -0.01 -5.43
N VAL A 16 6.37 0.64 -5.82
CA VAL A 16 7.68 0.44 -5.18
C VAL A 16 7.63 0.75 -3.69
N VAL A 17 7.00 1.87 -3.31
CA VAL A 17 6.89 2.26 -1.90
C VAL A 17 6.00 1.28 -1.14
N ASN A 18 4.92 0.78 -1.73
CA ASN A 18 4.07 -0.22 -1.07
C ASN A 18 4.84 -1.53 -0.83
N ILE A 19 5.55 -2.04 -1.85
CA ILE A 19 6.35 -3.26 -1.76
C ILE A 19 7.44 -3.12 -0.69
N LEU A 20 8.18 -2.00 -0.69
CA LEU A 20 9.21 -1.73 0.31
C LEU A 20 8.61 -1.70 1.72
N THR A 21 7.44 -1.09 1.89
CA THR A 21 6.79 -0.99 3.19
C THR A 21 6.30 -2.36 3.66
N MET A 22 5.71 -3.16 2.76
CA MET A 22 5.30 -4.54 3.08
C MET A 22 6.50 -5.41 3.46
N ALA A 23 7.60 -5.34 2.72
CA ALA A 23 8.82 -6.08 3.04
C ALA A 23 9.42 -5.65 4.40
N LEU A 24 9.33 -4.36 4.73
CA LEU A 24 9.77 -3.85 6.03
C LEU A 24 8.90 -4.40 7.17
N PHE A 25 7.58 -4.45 6.98
CA PHE A 25 6.65 -5.06 7.95
C PHE A 25 6.87 -6.56 8.11
N ASP A 26 7.11 -7.27 7.01
CA ASP A 26 7.43 -8.71 7.04
C ASP A 26 8.72 -8.99 7.83
N LEU A 27 9.77 -8.18 7.60
CA LEU A 27 11.01 -8.27 8.34
C LEU A 27 10.80 -7.97 9.84
N ILE A 28 9.98 -6.97 10.18
CA ILE A 28 9.62 -6.69 11.58
C ILE A 28 8.90 -7.90 12.20
N LEU A 29 7.90 -8.47 11.53
CA LEU A 29 7.18 -9.64 12.04
C LEU A 29 8.11 -10.83 12.25
N HIS A 30 9.06 -11.05 11.33
CA HIS A 30 10.07 -12.09 11.45
C HIS A 30 11.02 -11.86 12.64
N LEU A 31 11.43 -10.62 12.92
CA LEU A 31 12.27 -10.28 14.07
C LEU A 31 11.58 -10.49 15.43
N PHE A 32 10.26 -10.34 15.48
CA PHE A 32 9.47 -10.48 16.70
C PHE A 32 8.80 -11.86 16.84
N ASP A 33 9.11 -12.80 15.95
CA ASP A 33 8.52 -14.16 15.91
C ASP A 33 6.97 -14.14 15.88
N LEU A 34 6.42 -13.11 15.22
CA LEU A 34 4.98 -12.90 15.10
C LEU A 34 4.48 -13.52 13.80
N SER A 35 3.43 -14.34 13.89
CA SER A 35 2.80 -14.92 12.71
C SER A 35 2.06 -13.86 11.87
N LEU A 36 2.33 -13.89 10.55
CA LEU A 36 1.68 -13.07 9.53
C LEU A 36 0.16 -13.17 9.57
N GLU A 37 -0.36 -14.39 9.75
CA GLU A 37 -1.80 -14.65 9.79
C GLU A 37 -2.42 -13.90 10.97
N LYS A 38 -1.91 -14.10 12.18
CA LYS A 38 -2.49 -13.45 13.37
C LYS A 38 -2.46 -11.91 13.32
N ASN A 39 -1.53 -11.34 12.57
CA ASN A 39 -1.28 -9.89 12.51
C ASN A 39 -1.54 -9.29 11.13
N ALA A 40 -2.28 -9.96 10.25
CA ALA A 40 -2.47 -9.52 8.87
C ALA A 40 -3.05 -8.08 8.75
N LYS A 41 -3.75 -7.60 9.79
CA LYS A 41 -4.24 -6.21 9.90
C LYS A 41 -3.12 -5.16 9.97
N ILE A 42 -1.91 -5.52 10.42
CA ILE A 42 -0.74 -4.62 10.44
C ILE A 42 -0.37 -4.16 9.03
N PHE A 43 -0.64 -4.96 8.00
CA PHE A 43 -0.40 -4.58 6.61
C PHE A 43 -1.29 -3.44 6.13
N LEU A 44 -2.37 -3.08 6.83
CA LEU A 44 -3.11 -1.85 6.56
C LEU A 44 -2.23 -0.59 6.78
N LEU A 45 -1.23 -0.68 7.65
CA LEU A 45 -0.26 0.39 7.87
C LEU A 45 0.70 0.56 6.68
N SER A 46 0.82 -0.43 5.78
CA SER A 46 1.66 -0.32 4.59
C SER A 46 1.19 0.75 3.60
N PHE A 47 -0.06 1.20 3.72
CA PHE A 47 -0.59 2.28 2.90
C PHE A 47 -0.26 3.68 3.42
N ILE A 48 0.21 3.83 4.68
CA ILE A 48 0.52 5.15 5.26
C ILE A 48 1.56 5.91 4.42
N PRO A 49 2.69 5.31 4.01
CA PRO A 49 3.66 6.01 3.16
C PRO A 49 3.07 6.47 1.83
N ASN A 50 2.17 5.69 1.23
CA ASN A 50 1.47 6.06 0.00
C ASN A 50 0.50 7.23 0.21
N ILE A 51 -0.16 7.32 1.36
CA ILE A 51 -1.00 8.48 1.72
C ILE A 51 -0.15 9.73 1.94
N ILE A 52 1.04 9.59 2.55
CA ILE A 52 1.99 10.71 2.72
C ILE A 52 2.47 11.20 1.35
N LEU A 53 2.81 10.27 0.44
CA LEU A 53 3.16 10.58 -0.95
C LEU A 53 2.03 11.31 -1.67
N LEU A 54 0.80 10.81 -1.54
CA LEU A 54 -0.38 11.45 -2.12
C LEU A 54 -0.48 12.91 -1.67
N ARG A 55 -0.33 13.17 -0.36
CA ARG A 55 -0.35 14.53 0.20
C ARG A 55 0.77 15.41 -0.35
N TYR A 56 1.98 14.86 -0.48
CA TYR A 56 3.14 15.57 -1.01
C TYR A 56 2.96 15.97 -2.48
N TYR A 57 2.53 15.04 -3.33
CA TYR A 57 2.31 15.29 -4.76
C TYR A 57 1.08 16.16 -5.04
N SER A 58 0.05 16.07 -4.19
CA SER A 58 -1.12 16.94 -4.24
C SER A 58 -0.76 18.40 -3.94
N LYS A 59 0.09 18.66 -2.94
CA LYS A 59 0.60 20.01 -2.66
C LYS A 59 1.38 20.63 -3.83
N GLN A 60 2.02 19.81 -4.65
CA GLN A 60 2.75 20.27 -5.84
C GLN A 60 1.88 20.39 -7.11
N GLN A 61 0.56 20.19 -6.99
CA GLN A 61 -0.39 20.21 -8.11
C GLN A 61 -0.06 19.22 -9.24
N LEU A 62 0.62 18.12 -8.93
CA LEU A 62 1.00 17.08 -9.88
C LEU A 62 -0.16 16.09 -10.10
N MET A 63 -1.26 16.59 -10.68
CA MET A 63 -2.56 15.90 -10.71
C MET A 63 -2.55 14.53 -11.41
N HIS A 64 -1.71 14.32 -12.43
CA HIS A 64 -1.61 13.00 -13.09
C HIS A 64 -0.94 11.97 -12.18
N THR A 65 0.12 12.38 -11.47
CA THR A 65 0.80 11.54 -10.47
C THR A 65 -0.12 11.24 -9.29
N VAL A 66 -0.88 12.23 -8.82
CA VAL A 66 -1.88 12.07 -7.74
C VAL A 66 -2.94 11.04 -8.12
N LYS A 67 -3.53 11.16 -9.32
CA LYS A 67 -4.52 10.18 -9.81
C LYS A 67 -3.95 8.76 -9.84
N ALA A 68 -2.72 8.61 -10.34
CA ALA A 68 -2.03 7.33 -10.35
C ALA A 68 -1.84 6.72 -8.95
N ILE A 69 -1.38 7.53 -7.98
CA ILE A 69 -1.20 7.08 -6.59
C ILE A 69 -2.55 6.65 -5.98
N ILE A 70 -3.64 7.38 -6.24
CA ILE A 70 -4.99 7.02 -5.78
C ILE A 70 -5.43 5.68 -6.40
N THR A 71 -5.20 5.49 -7.70
CA THR A 71 -5.56 4.23 -8.37
C THR A 71 -4.84 3.06 -7.72
N VAL A 72 -3.52 3.17 -7.50
CA VAL A 72 -2.74 2.10 -6.84
C VAL A 72 -3.19 1.87 -5.39
N LEU A 73 -3.47 2.94 -4.64
CA LEU A 73 -4.00 2.84 -3.28
C LEU A 73 -5.34 2.10 -3.25
N PHE A 74 -6.27 2.44 -4.14
CA PHE A 74 -7.58 1.84 -4.19
C PHE A 74 -7.50 0.34 -4.52
N PHE A 75 -6.80 -0.01 -5.60
CA PHE A 75 -6.65 -1.42 -5.99
C PHE A 75 -5.86 -2.21 -4.93
N GLY A 76 -4.77 -1.66 -4.42
CA GLY A 76 -3.97 -2.31 -3.37
C GLY A 76 -4.77 -2.56 -2.10
N PHE A 77 -5.61 -1.60 -1.70
CA PHE A 77 -6.50 -1.75 -0.54
C PHE A 77 -7.57 -2.82 -0.79
N CYS A 78 -8.22 -2.82 -1.96
CA CYS A 78 -9.17 -3.87 -2.33
C CYS A 78 -8.53 -5.26 -2.34
N THR A 79 -7.31 -5.40 -2.88
CA THR A 79 -6.57 -6.68 -2.87
C THR A 79 -6.23 -7.12 -1.45
N LEU A 80 -5.80 -6.20 -0.57
CA LEU A 80 -5.53 -6.54 0.83
C LEU A 80 -6.81 -6.97 1.56
N LEU A 81 -7.92 -6.26 1.37
CA LEU A 81 -9.21 -6.63 1.96
C LEU A 81 -9.67 -8.01 1.49
N TYR A 82 -9.53 -8.31 0.19
CA TYR A 82 -9.83 -9.63 -0.35
C TYR A 82 -8.95 -10.71 0.29
N PHE A 83 -7.65 -10.46 0.44
CA PHE A 83 -6.73 -11.38 1.11
C PHE A 83 -7.11 -11.61 2.58
N LEU A 84 -7.42 -10.54 3.32
CA LEU A 84 -7.86 -10.62 4.71
C LEU A 84 -9.20 -11.37 4.85
N TYR A 85 -10.12 -11.18 3.92
CA TYR A 85 -11.37 -11.92 3.86
C TYR A 85 -11.13 -13.41 3.57
N ALA A 86 -10.35 -13.74 2.55
CA ALA A 86 -10.00 -15.11 2.18
C ALA A 86 -9.24 -15.85 3.30
N SER A 87 -8.47 -15.13 4.11
CA SER A 87 -7.73 -15.66 5.25
C SER A 87 -8.59 -15.79 6.52
N GLY A 88 -9.91 -15.53 6.46
CA GLY A 88 -10.82 -15.66 7.60
C GLY A 88 -10.70 -14.55 8.65
N HIS A 89 -10.00 -13.45 8.37
CA HIS A 89 -9.86 -12.34 9.34
C HIS A 89 -11.07 -11.39 9.38
N PHE A 90 -11.95 -11.45 8.37
CA PHE A 90 -13.18 -10.65 8.30
C PHE A 90 -14.47 -11.48 8.28
N GLY A 91 -14.40 -12.75 7.92
CA GLY A 91 -15.51 -13.70 8.08
C GLY A 91 -15.21 -14.62 9.25
N GLY A 92 -15.97 -14.50 10.35
CA GLY A 92 -16.06 -15.62 11.29
C GLY A 92 -16.49 -16.86 10.49
N ASN A 93 -15.85 -17.99 10.76
CA ASN A 93 -16.18 -19.29 10.20
C ASN A 93 -17.69 -19.42 9.96
N VAL A 94 -18.06 -19.66 8.70
CA VAL A 94 -19.30 -20.36 8.37
C VAL A 94 -18.89 -21.65 7.69
#